data_AF-A0A2I0I9Z3-F1
#
_entry.id   AF-A0A2I0I9Z3-F1
#
_cell.length_a   1.000
_cell.length_b   1.000
_cell.length_c   1.000
_cell.angle_alpha   90.00
_cell.angle_beta   90.00
_cell.angle_gamma   90.00
#
_symmetry.space_group_name_H-M   'P 1'
#
loop_
_entity.id
_entity.type
_entity.pdbx_description
1 polymer ?
#
loop_
_entity_poly.entity_id
_entity_poly.type
_entity_poly.pdbx_seq_one_letter_code
_entity_poly.pdbx_strand_id
1 'polypeptide(L)'
;MGEFGEGSKGKRAAAAMTLTDIVFSWSIDDIFNDNLYKHQVDEIPERFPSVEHYLRSFVYPLLEETRAESCSSMEMIPILPYAEVTEL
;
A
#
# COMPACT_ATOMS: atom_id res chain seq x y z
N MET A 1 -22.18 25.10 36.79
CA MET A 1 -22.49 26.21 35.86
C MET A 1 -21.18 26.95 35.61
N GLY A 2 -20.68 26.93 34.37
CA GLY A 2 -19.36 27.41 33.99
C GLY A 2 -18.72 26.48 32.97
N GLU A 3 -18.75 26.90 31.71
CA GLU A 3 -18.53 26.15 30.48
C GLU A 3 -17.10 26.19 29.94
N PHE A 4 -16.81 25.20 29.07
CA PHE A 4 -15.91 25.18 27.91
C PHE A 4 -14.47 25.72 28.05
N GLY A 5 -13.51 24.79 27.97
CA GLY A 5 -12.16 25.04 27.46
C GLY A 5 -11.88 24.10 26.29
N GLU A 6 -11.77 24.69 25.10
CA GLU A 6 -11.50 24.06 23.80
C GLU A 6 -10.53 22.88 23.84
N GLY A 7 -11.04 21.71 23.47
CA GLY A 7 -10.22 20.60 23.02
C GLY A 7 -9.47 21.03 21.76
N SER A 8 -8.17 21.27 21.91
CA SER A 8 -7.22 21.51 20.84
C SER A 8 -7.53 20.59 19.66
N LYS A 9 -7.75 21.17 18.47
CA LYS A 9 -7.81 20.43 17.20
C LYS A 9 -6.53 19.61 17.11
N GLY A 10 -6.62 18.36 17.53
CA GLY A 10 -5.57 17.37 17.40
C GLY A 10 -5.16 17.40 15.94
N LYS A 11 -3.94 17.86 15.69
CA LYS A 11 -3.22 17.65 14.46
C LYS A 11 -3.42 16.17 14.18
N ARG A 12 -4.21 15.82 13.16
CA ARG A 12 -4.37 14.43 12.75
C ARG A 12 -2.95 13.95 12.54
N ALA A 13 -2.43 13.15 13.48
CA ALA A 13 -1.23 12.37 13.25
C ALA A 13 -1.48 11.75 11.88
N ALA A 14 -0.61 12.04 10.90
CA ALA A 14 -0.75 11.61 9.52
C ALA A 14 -1.37 10.22 9.54
N ALA A 15 -2.65 10.14 9.12
CA ALA A 15 -3.46 8.97 9.38
C ALA A 15 -2.65 7.77 8.90
N ALA A 16 -2.36 6.82 9.81
CA ALA A 16 -1.55 5.67 9.47
C ALA A 16 -2.21 5.01 8.25
N MET A 17 -1.58 5.14 7.08
CA MET A 17 -2.11 4.59 5.85
C MET A 17 -2.19 3.08 6.02
N THR A 18 -3.38 2.53 5.81
CA THR A 18 -3.58 1.10 5.80
C THR A 18 -2.96 0.50 4.55
N LEU A 19 -2.74 -0.83 4.54
CA LEU A 19 -2.29 -1.53 3.34
C LEU A 19 -3.19 -1.22 2.14
N THR A 20 -4.51 -1.22 2.35
CA THR A 20 -5.49 -0.92 1.29
C THR A 20 -5.40 0.51 0.80
N ASP A 21 -5.12 1.48 1.67
CA ASP A 21 -4.93 2.87 1.24
C ASP A 21 -3.72 3.01 0.32
N ILE A 22 -2.65 2.25 0.58
CA ILE A 22 -1.43 2.25 -0.25
C ILE A 22 -1.70 1.55 -1.58
N VAL A 23 -2.23 0.33 -1.55
CA VAL A 23 -2.48 -0.47 -2.76
C VAL A 23 -3.43 0.25 -3.70
N PHE A 24 -4.51 0.87 -3.19
CA PHE A 24 -5.44 1.64 -4.02
C PHE A 24 -4.93 3.03 -4.42
N SER A 25 -3.79 3.48 -3.89
CA SER A 25 -3.14 4.71 -4.33
C SER A 25 -2.20 4.52 -5.53
N TRP A 26 -1.84 3.27 -5.87
CA TRP A 26 -0.98 2.99 -7.01
C TRP A 26 -1.62 3.37 -8.33
N SER A 27 -0.85 4.04 -9.18
CA SER A 27 -1.17 4.14 -10.60
C SER A 27 -0.90 2.82 -11.32
N ILE A 28 -1.42 2.67 -12.53
CA ILE A 28 -1.11 1.52 -13.38
C ILE A 28 0.40 1.45 -13.66
N ASP A 29 1.05 2.60 -13.88
CA ASP A 29 2.51 2.67 -14.09
C ASP A 29 3.28 2.19 -12.84
N ASP A 30 2.79 2.50 -11.63
CA ASP A 30 3.38 1.99 -10.39
C ASP A 30 3.25 0.47 -10.30
N ILE A 31 2.09 -0.08 -10.69
CA ILE A 31 1.85 -1.53 -10.68
C ILE A 31 2.82 -2.25 -11.62
N PHE A 32 3.12 -1.69 -12.80
CA PHE A 32 4.08 -2.27 -13.75
C PHE A 32 5.56 -1.94 -13.46
N ASN A 33 5.85 -1.17 -12.40
CA ASN A 33 7.22 -0.78 -12.07
C ASN A 33 7.87 -1.74 -11.07
N ASP A 34 8.66 -2.68 -11.56
CA ASP A 34 9.45 -3.62 -10.72
C ASP A 34 10.50 -2.95 -9.82
N ASN A 35 10.77 -1.66 -10.00
CA ASN A 35 11.70 -0.92 -9.16
C ASN A 35 10.99 0.01 -8.16
N LEU A 36 9.65 -0.05 -8.05
CA LEU A 36 8.86 0.84 -7.20
C LEU A 36 9.39 0.90 -5.75
N TYR A 37 9.72 -0.26 -5.18
CA TYR A 37 10.23 -0.38 -3.81
C TYR A 37 11.69 -0.83 -3.71
N LYS A 38 12.45 -0.84 -4.83
CA LYS A 38 13.80 -1.43 -4.92
C LYS A 38 14.78 -0.96 -3.83
N HIS A 39 14.69 0.32 -3.45
CA HIS A 39 15.59 0.95 -2.47
C HIS A 39 14.97 1.05 -1.07
N GLN A 40 13.79 0.47 -0.87
CA GLN A 40 13.07 0.46 0.39
C GLN A 40 13.00 -0.96 1.00
N VAL A 41 13.30 -1.98 0.20
CA VAL A 41 13.49 -3.35 0.67
C VAL A 41 14.92 -3.51 1.20
N ASP A 42 15.05 -3.51 2.52
CA ASP A 42 16.30 -3.84 3.21
C ASP A 42 16.48 -5.36 3.35
N GLU A 43 17.71 -5.82 3.54
CA GLU A 43 18.00 -7.22 3.85
C GLU A 43 17.30 -7.64 5.15
N ILE A 44 16.57 -8.76 5.10
CA ILE A 44 15.84 -9.27 6.26
C ILE A 44 16.84 -9.96 7.21
N PRO A 45 16.98 -9.48 8.46
CA PRO A 45 17.92 -10.07 9.39
C PRO A 45 17.42 -11.43 9.90
N GLU A 46 18.34 -12.32 10.29
CA GLU A 46 17.99 -13.63 10.85
C GLU A 46 17.27 -13.56 12.21
N ARG A 47 17.48 -12.46 12.95
CA ARG A 47 16.93 -12.25 14.30
C ARG A 47 16.47 -10.81 14.46
N PHE A 48 15.38 -10.65 15.20
CA PHE A 48 14.77 -9.35 15.44
C PHE A 48 14.87 -8.98 16.93
N PRO A 49 15.22 -7.72 17.25
CA PRO A 49 15.30 -7.26 18.63
C PRO A 49 13.91 -7.08 19.27
N SER A 50 12.84 -6.94 18.47
CA SER A 50 11.47 -6.84 18.95
C SER A 50 10.47 -7.24 17.85
N VAL A 51 9.21 -7.45 18.26
CA VAL A 51 8.07 -7.66 17.33
C VAL A 51 7.86 -6.47 16.40
N GLU A 52 8.06 -5.25 16.92
CA GLU A 52 7.93 -4.03 16.12
C GLU A 52 8.98 -3.97 15.01
N HIS A 53 10.23 -4.35 15.30
CA HIS A 53 11.28 -4.45 14.29
C HIS A 53 10.97 -5.52 13.25
N TYR A 54 10.48 -6.68 13.68
CA TYR A 54 10.00 -7.73 12.77
C TYR A 54 8.93 -7.19 11.81
N LEU A 55 7.84 -6.63 12.34
CA LEU A 55 6.73 -6.14 11.52
C LEU A 55 7.16 -5.05 10.54
N ARG A 56 8.05 -4.14 10.96
CA ARG A 56 8.57 -3.08 10.09
C ARG A 56 9.42 -3.61 8.94
N SER A 57 10.25 -4.63 9.18
CA SER A 57 11.10 -5.21 8.13
C SER A 57 10.32 -5.84 6.98
N PHE A 58 9.06 -6.24 7.21
CA PHE A 58 8.22 -6.86 6.19
C PHE A 58 7.26 -5.90 5.47
N VAL A 59 7.25 -4.60 5.79
CA VAL A 59 6.33 -3.65 5.14
C VAL A 59 6.56 -3.58 3.63
N TYR A 60 7.79 -3.28 3.20
CA TYR A 60 8.10 -3.17 1.76
C TYR A 60 8.12 -4.52 1.02
N PRO A 61 8.65 -5.62 1.61
CA PRO A 61 8.48 -6.94 1.02
C PRO A 61 7.02 -7.30 0.74
N LEU A 62 6.11 -7.04 1.69
CA LEU A 62 4.67 -7.30 1.52
C LEU A 62 4.04 -6.43 0.43
N LEU A 63 4.41 -5.15 0.36
CA LEU A 63 3.94 -4.24 -0.68
C LEU A 63 4.43 -4.68 -2.06
N GLU A 64 5.69 -5.08 -2.19
CA GLU A 64 6.26 -5.57 -3.44
C GLU A 64 5.62 -6.88 -3.89
N GLU A 65 5.40 -7.83 -2.97
CA GLU A 65 4.66 -9.07 -3.27
C GLU A 65 3.23 -8.77 -3.77
N THR A 66 2.53 -7.86 -3.10
CA THR A 66 1.16 -7.45 -3.49
C THR A 66 1.14 -6.74 -4.84
N ARG A 67 2.14 -5.90 -5.13
CA ARG A 67 2.30 -5.23 -6.42
C ARG A 67 2.54 -6.25 -7.54
N ALA A 68 3.44 -7.22 -7.32
CA ALA A 68 3.76 -8.26 -8.29
C ALA A 68 2.55 -9.13 -8.64
N GLU A 69 1.76 -9.55 -7.65
CA GLU A 69 0.50 -10.28 -7.87
C GLU A 69 -0.50 -9.45 -8.67
N SER A 70 -0.62 -8.15 -8.32
CA SER A 70 -1.50 -7.22 -9.05
C SER A 70 -1.06 -7.07 -10.51
N CYS A 71 0.24 -6.91 -10.77
CA CYS A 71 0.83 -6.84 -12.10
C CYS A 71 0.51 -8.10 -12.92
N SER A 72 0.77 -9.29 -12.36
CA SER A 72 0.46 -10.59 -12.97
C SER A 72 -1.01 -10.71 -13.36
N SER A 73 -1.92 -10.26 -12.47
CA SER A 73 -3.35 -10.25 -12.77
C SER A 73 -3.73 -9.31 -13.92
N MET A 74 -3.05 -8.16 -14.05
CA MET A 74 -3.30 -7.17 -15.09
C MET A 74 -2.73 -7.58 -16.45
N GLU A 75 -1.60 -8.30 -16.47
CA GLU A 75 -1.03 -8.86 -17.70
C GLU A 75 -1.98 -9.84 -18.40
N MET A 76 -2.91 -10.45 -17.65
CA MET A 76 -3.95 -11.31 -18.19
C MET A 76 -5.12 -10.54 -18.81
N ILE A 77 -5.32 -9.26 -18.49
CA ILE A 77 -6.49 -8.48 -18.95
C ILE A 77 -6.66 -8.49 -20.49
N PRO A 78 -5.62 -8.31 -21.32
CA PRO A 78 -5.78 -8.28 -22.78
C PRO A 78 -6.36 -9.56 -23.39
N ILE A 79 -6.26 -10.70 -22.69
CA ILE A 79 -6.78 -11.99 -23.17
C ILE A 79 -8.15 -12.35 -22.57
N LEU A 80 -8.68 -11.52 -21.65
CA LEU A 80 -9.97 -11.79 -21.03
C LEU A 80 -11.13 -11.39 -21.95
N PRO A 81 -12.26 -12.13 -21.93
CA PRO A 81 -13.48 -11.70 -22.59
C PRO A 81 -13.92 -10.34 -22.04
N TYR A 82 -14.26 -9.41 -22.93
CA TYR A 82 -14.79 -8.11 -22.56
C TYR A 82 -16.07 -7.81 -23.36
N ALA A 83 -16.89 -6.90 -22.83
CA ALA A 83 -18.08 -6.38 -23.50
C ALA A 83 -18.01 -4.85 -23.48
N GLU A 84 -18.38 -4.24 -24.60
CA GLU A 84 -18.46 -2.78 -24.75
C GLU A 84 -19.93 -2.37 -24.75
N VAL A 85 -20.27 -1.34 -23.96
CA VAL A 85 -21.62 -0.75 -23.94
C VAL A 85 -21.63 0.39 -24.94
N THR A 86 -22.37 0.23 -26.04
CA THR A 86 -22.37 1.18 -27.16
C THR A 86 -23.43 2.28 -27.05
N GLU A 87 -24.51 2.06 -26.29
CA GLU A 87 -25.58 3.04 -26.06
C GLU A 87 -26.13 2.92 -24.62
N LEU A 88 -26.49 4.06 -24.01
CA LEU A 88 -27.11 4.17 -22.69
C LEU A 88 -28.63 4.40 -22.80
#